data_AF-A0A9P7F564-F1
#
_entry.id   AF-A0A9P7F564-F1
#
_cell.length_a   1.000
_cell.length_b   1.000
_cell.length_c   1.000
_cell.angle_alpha   90.00
_cell.angle_beta   90.00
_cell.angle_gamma   90.00
#
_symmetry.space_group_name_H-M   'P 1'
#
loop_
_entity.id
_entity.type
_entity.pdbx_description
1 polymer ?
#
loop_
_entity_poly.entity_id
_entity_poly.type
_entity_poly.pdbx_seq_one_letter_code
_entity_poly.pdbx_strand_id
1 'polypeptide(L)'
;MVQVQGRPQCSRAKLTATQKAERCKRQEALTDTINTAKSAYAQEAAHISETHGRSLKWTHNQLFLRSCMLCQQRGVNSWNAFVRAKHKEANEDLEKGERIQLTQFIADNKTKLVDAHSKLTFAEKRVYNMQVLEAR
;
A
#
# COMPACT_ATOMS: atom_id res chain seq x y z
N MET A 1 -44.45 30.42 -19.61
CA MET A 1 -43.12 30.36 -20.23
C MET A 1 -42.08 30.39 -19.12
N VAL A 2 -41.41 29.27 -18.83
CA VAL A 2 -40.45 29.17 -17.73
C VAL A 2 -39.04 29.41 -18.29
N GLN A 3 -38.39 30.51 -17.88
CA GLN A 3 -37.02 30.81 -18.25
C GLN A 3 -36.06 29.88 -17.50
N VAL A 4 -35.41 28.99 -18.23
CA VAL A 4 -34.31 28.16 -17.72
C VAL A 4 -33.06 29.03 -17.68
N GLN A 5 -32.62 29.42 -16.48
CA GLN A 5 -31.33 30.09 -16.31
C GLN A 5 -30.20 29.06 -16.47
N GLY A 6 -29.37 29.25 -17.49
CA GLY A 6 -28.17 28.44 -17.74
C GLY A 6 -27.15 28.58 -16.62
N ARG A 7 -26.49 27.48 -16.25
CA ARG A 7 -25.41 27.49 -15.26
C ARG A 7 -24.24 28.34 -15.77
N PRO A 8 -23.62 29.18 -14.92
CA PRO A 8 -22.44 29.94 -15.31
C PRO A 8 -21.31 28.97 -15.67
N GLN A 9 -20.88 29.03 -16.92
CA GLN A 9 -19.71 28.32 -17.42
C GLN A 9 -18.49 28.90 -16.71
N CYS A 10 -17.82 28.12 -15.86
CA CYS A 10 -16.59 28.54 -15.19
C CYS A 10 -15.47 28.73 -16.24
N SER A 11 -15.43 29.91 -16.87
CA SER A 11 -14.33 30.29 -17.75
C SER A 11 -13.09 30.51 -16.88
N ARG A 12 -12.02 29.78 -17.20
CA ARG A 12 -10.74 29.91 -16.51
C ARG A 12 -10.23 31.34 -16.72
N ALA A 13 -9.97 32.07 -15.63
CA ALA A 13 -9.47 33.44 -15.70
C ALA A 13 -8.24 33.53 -16.61
N LYS A 14 -8.28 34.41 -17.61
CA LYS A 14 -7.17 34.61 -18.53
C LYS A 14 -6.05 35.31 -17.77
N LEU A 15 -4.95 34.59 -17.52
CA LEU A 15 -3.76 35.15 -16.87
C LEU A 15 -3.18 36.28 -17.71
N THR A 16 -2.82 37.37 -17.04
CA THR A 16 -2.11 38.50 -17.66
C THR A 16 -0.70 38.07 -18.09
N ALA A 17 -0.07 38.81 -19.00
CA ALA A 17 1.29 38.51 -19.45
C ALA A 17 2.28 38.45 -18.26
N THR A 18 2.13 39.33 -17.29
CA THR A 18 2.93 39.36 -16.05
C THR A 18 2.76 38.09 -15.23
N GLN A 19 1.51 37.64 -15.02
CA GLN A 19 1.23 36.39 -14.29
C GLN A 19 1.79 35.14 -14.99
N LYS A 20 1.77 35.13 -16.34
CA LYS A 20 2.40 34.06 -17.11
C LYS A 20 3.92 34.06 -16.95
N ALA A 21 4.55 35.24 -17.02
CA ALA A 21 5.99 35.37 -16.84
C ALA A 21 6.44 34.93 -15.43
N GLU A 22 5.71 35.32 -14.39
CA GLU A 22 5.98 34.84 -13.03
C GLU A 22 5.82 33.33 -12.90
N ARG A 23 4.79 32.75 -13.52
CA ARG A 23 4.58 31.30 -13.51
C ARG A 23 5.72 30.57 -14.21
N CYS A 24 6.21 31.07 -15.34
CA CYS A 24 7.36 30.50 -16.04
C CYS A 24 8.60 30.53 -15.14
N LYS A 25 8.93 31.68 -14.52
CA LYS A 25 10.06 31.80 -13.60
C LYS A 25 9.99 30.81 -12.43
N ARG A 26 8.79 30.64 -11.84
CA ARG A 26 8.58 29.66 -10.76
C ARG A 26 8.80 28.22 -11.25
N GLN A 27 8.35 27.91 -12.45
CA GLN A 27 8.52 26.59 -13.05
C GLN A 27 9.99 26.29 -13.38
N GLU A 28 10.73 27.27 -13.90
CA GLU A 28 12.17 27.19 -14.15
C GLU A 28 12.91 26.91 -12.84
N ALA A 29 12.69 27.74 -11.82
CA ALA A 29 13.30 27.55 -10.50
C ALA A 29 12.99 26.18 -9.88
N LEU A 30 11.75 25.70 -10.01
CA LEU A 30 11.36 24.36 -9.55
C LEU A 30 12.12 23.27 -10.33
N THR A 31 12.24 23.43 -11.64
CA THR A 31 12.93 22.47 -12.52
C THR A 31 14.41 22.39 -12.15
N ASP A 32 15.06 23.53 -11.93
CA ASP A 32 16.46 23.61 -11.51
C ASP A 32 16.68 22.95 -10.14
N THR A 33 15.78 23.21 -9.20
CA THR A 33 15.82 22.59 -7.87
C THR A 33 15.67 21.06 -7.97
N ILE A 34 14.74 20.57 -8.79
CA ILE A 34 14.55 19.13 -9.03
C ILE A 34 15.78 18.50 -9.66
N ASN A 35 16.37 19.16 -10.67
CA ASN A 35 17.57 18.66 -11.35
C ASN A 35 18.78 18.60 -10.40
N THR A 36 18.91 19.61 -9.53
CA THR A 36 19.93 19.63 -8.47
C THR A 36 19.74 18.47 -7.51
N ALA A 37 18.51 18.23 -7.03
CA ALA A 37 18.19 17.11 -6.15
C ALA A 37 18.45 15.75 -6.81
N LYS A 38 18.11 15.58 -8.09
CA LYS A 38 18.41 14.36 -8.85
C LYS A 38 19.91 14.11 -8.96
N SER A 39 20.70 15.16 -9.17
CA SER A 39 22.16 15.07 -9.29
C SER A 39 22.80 14.66 -7.96
N ALA A 40 22.40 15.30 -6.86
CA ALA A 40 22.84 14.93 -5.51
C ALA A 40 22.48 13.46 -5.19
N TYR A 41 21.24 13.05 -5.48
CA TYR A 41 20.80 11.67 -5.29
C TYR A 41 21.63 10.65 -6.09
N ALA A 42 21.98 10.97 -7.34
CA ALA A 42 22.81 10.11 -8.17
C ALA A 42 24.24 9.99 -7.63
N GLN A 43 24.82 11.09 -7.13
CA GLN A 43 26.15 11.10 -6.52
C GLN A 43 26.19 10.25 -5.25
N GLU A 44 25.22 10.40 -4.36
CA GLU A 44 25.11 9.60 -3.14
C GLU A 44 24.90 8.11 -3.44
N ALA A 45 24.06 7.80 -4.41
CA ALA A 45 23.85 6.41 -4.84
C ALA A 45 25.13 5.78 -5.42
N ALA A 46 25.92 6.55 -6.19
CA ALA A 46 27.21 6.11 -6.70
C ALA A 46 28.23 5.88 -5.57
N HIS A 47 28.33 6.83 -4.64
CA HIS A 47 29.22 6.72 -3.49
C HIS A 47 28.94 5.47 -2.62
N ILE A 48 27.67 5.19 -2.33
CA ILE A 48 27.24 3.97 -1.61
C ILE A 48 27.58 2.71 -2.43
N SER A 49 27.40 2.77 -3.76
CA SER A 49 27.71 1.68 -4.67
C SER A 49 29.19 1.30 -4.60
N GLU A 50 30.08 2.30 -4.70
CA GLU A 50 31.53 2.13 -4.66
C GLU A 50 32.02 1.66 -3.29
N THR A 51 31.56 2.31 -2.22
CA THR A 51 31.95 1.98 -0.83
C THR A 51 31.65 0.54 -0.46
N HIS A 52 30.54 -0.03 -0.96
CA HIS A 52 30.10 -1.37 -0.61
C HIS A 52 30.27 -2.41 -1.72
N GLY A 53 30.93 -2.06 -2.83
CA GLY A 53 31.13 -2.96 -3.97
C GLY A 53 29.83 -3.49 -4.57
N ARG A 54 28.76 -2.69 -4.52
CA ARG A 54 27.45 -3.04 -5.10
C ARG A 54 27.29 -2.38 -6.46
N SER A 55 26.32 -2.84 -7.24
CA SER A 55 25.95 -2.19 -8.50
C SER A 55 25.06 -0.98 -8.25
N LEU A 56 25.21 0.08 -9.06
CA LEU A 56 24.42 1.31 -8.95
C LEU A 56 22.91 1.05 -9.03
N LYS A 57 22.50 0.13 -9.92
CA LYS A 57 21.11 -0.31 -10.06
C LYS A 57 20.56 -0.94 -8.79
N TRP A 58 21.35 -1.80 -8.13
CA TRP A 58 20.96 -2.41 -6.86
C TRP A 58 20.79 -1.34 -5.77
N THR A 59 21.74 -0.40 -5.67
CA THR A 59 21.71 0.69 -4.68
C THR A 59 20.49 1.59 -4.87
N HIS A 60 20.20 2.02 -6.11
CA HIS A 60 18.98 2.76 -6.42
C HIS A 60 17.72 2.00 -6.02
N ASN A 61 17.64 0.71 -6.36
CA ASN A 61 16.51 -0.12 -5.98
C ASN A 61 16.38 -0.25 -4.47
N GLN A 62 17.47 -0.38 -3.70
CA GLN A 62 17.38 -0.46 -2.25
C GLN A 62 16.91 0.86 -1.62
N LEU A 63 17.41 2.00 -2.10
CA LEU A 63 16.99 3.32 -1.64
C LEU A 63 15.49 3.56 -1.91
N PHE A 64 14.99 3.12 -3.06
CA PHE A 64 13.58 3.23 -3.44
C PHE A 64 12.68 2.20 -2.74
N LEU A 65 13.09 0.94 -2.69
CA LEU A 65 12.27 -0.15 -2.16
C LEU A 65 12.23 -0.16 -0.64
N ARG A 66 13.32 0.16 0.08
CA ARG A 66 13.26 0.26 1.54
C ARG A 66 12.36 1.41 1.98
N SER A 67 12.39 2.53 1.27
CA SER A 67 11.54 3.68 1.62
C SER A 67 10.05 3.41 1.35
N CYS A 68 9.71 2.71 0.25
CA CYS A 68 8.31 2.42 -0.07
C CYS A 68 7.74 1.15 0.59
N MET A 69 8.54 0.10 0.78
CA MET A 69 8.03 -1.22 1.19
C MET A 69 8.11 -1.51 2.68
N LEU A 70 8.97 -0.81 3.45
CA LEU A 70 9.00 -1.00 4.91
C LEU A 70 7.70 -0.55 5.59
N CYS A 71 6.97 0.40 4.97
CA CYS A 71 5.75 0.98 5.52
C CYS A 71 4.45 0.35 4.98
N GLN A 72 4.53 -0.58 4.01
CA GLN A 72 3.35 -1.20 3.40
C GLN A 72 3.25 -2.68 3.72
N GLN A 73 3.43 -3.05 4.99
CA GLN A 73 2.88 -4.33 5.43
C GLN A 73 1.38 -4.32 5.14
N ARG A 74 0.93 -5.21 4.28
CA ARG A 74 -0.49 -5.36 3.98
C ARG A 74 -1.24 -5.56 5.30
N GLY A 75 -2.25 -4.74 5.54
CA GLY A 75 -3.09 -4.84 6.72
C GLY A 75 -3.62 -6.27 6.89
N VAL A 76 -3.73 -6.73 8.13
CA VAL A 76 -4.28 -8.05 8.42
C VAL A 76 -5.71 -8.10 7.88
N ASN A 77 -5.96 -9.06 7.00
CA ASN A 77 -7.29 -9.31 6.45
C ASN A 77 -8.08 -10.17 7.43
N SER A 78 -9.28 -9.73 7.83
CA SER A 78 -10.13 -10.46 8.79
C SER A 78 -10.54 -11.83 8.29
N TRP A 79 -10.66 -12.03 6.99
CA TRP A 79 -10.89 -13.35 6.41
C TRP A 79 -9.72 -14.30 6.67
N ASN A 80 -8.49 -13.84 6.41
CA ASN A 80 -7.30 -14.66 6.63
C ASN A 80 -7.09 -14.96 8.12
N ALA A 81 -7.39 -13.99 8.99
CA ALA A 81 -7.32 -14.17 10.43
C ALA A 81 -8.36 -15.18 10.92
N PHE A 82 -9.61 -15.04 10.48
CA PHE A 82 -10.70 -15.96 10.80
C PHE A 82 -10.40 -17.39 10.34
N VAL A 83 -9.97 -17.58 9.09
CA VAL A 83 -9.65 -18.90 8.54
C VAL A 83 -8.50 -19.56 9.30
N ARG A 84 -7.47 -18.78 9.68
CA ARG A 84 -6.36 -19.29 10.50
C ARG A 84 -6.82 -19.70 11.91
N ALA A 85 -7.71 -18.93 12.53
CA ALA A 85 -8.26 -19.28 13.84
C ALA A 85 -9.06 -20.59 13.76
N LYS A 86 -9.96 -20.73 12.78
CA LYS A 86 -10.75 -21.96 12.59
C LYS A 86 -9.91 -23.17 12.18
N HIS A 87 -8.86 -22.95 11.40
CA HIS A 87 -7.89 -23.99 11.06
C HIS A 87 -7.06 -24.43 12.27
N LYS A 88 -6.72 -23.50 13.17
CA LYS A 88 -6.05 -23.81 14.43
C LYS A 88 -6.97 -24.62 15.34
N GLU A 89 -8.20 -24.16 15.58
CA GLU A 89 -9.22 -24.89 16.35
C GLU A 89 -9.40 -26.33 15.83
N ALA A 90 -9.52 -26.51 14.51
CA ALA A 90 -9.66 -27.84 13.91
C ALA A 90 -8.43 -28.76 14.06
N ASN A 91 -7.27 -28.19 14.40
CA ASN A 91 -6.01 -28.92 14.59
C ASN A 91 -5.56 -28.96 16.06
N GLU A 92 -6.33 -28.40 17.01
CA GLU A 92 -5.96 -28.39 18.43
C GLU A 92 -5.89 -29.80 19.00
N ASP A 93 -6.82 -30.67 18.58
CA ASP A 93 -6.90 -32.06 19.04
C ASP A 93 -6.02 -33.04 18.23
N LEU A 94 -5.33 -32.57 17.17
CA LEU A 94 -4.54 -33.41 16.27
C LEU A 94 -3.05 -33.34 16.58
N GLU A 95 -2.42 -34.51 16.62
CA GLU A 95 -0.97 -34.63 16.76
C GLU A 95 -0.23 -34.02 15.58
N LYS A 96 1.03 -33.65 15.78
CA LYS A 96 1.82 -32.85 14.83
C LYS A 96 1.95 -33.47 13.43
N GLY A 97 1.79 -34.79 13.30
CA GLY A 97 1.81 -35.51 12.01
C GLY A 97 0.43 -35.69 11.35
N GLU A 98 -0.66 -35.50 12.09
CA GLU A 98 -2.03 -35.74 11.62
C GLU A 98 -2.79 -34.45 11.29
N ARG A 99 -2.16 -33.30 11.56
CA ARG A 99 -2.75 -31.98 11.29
C ARG A 99 -3.13 -31.83 9.83
N ILE A 100 -4.34 -31.33 9.63
CA ILE A 100 -4.91 -31.08 8.32
C ILE A 100 -4.19 -29.89 7.72
N GLN A 101 -3.73 -30.02 6.47
CA GLN A 101 -3.14 -28.90 5.75
C GLN A 101 -4.20 -27.82 5.48
N LEU A 102 -3.79 -26.55 5.53
CA LEU A 102 -4.70 -25.42 5.36
C LEU A 102 -5.46 -25.47 4.02
N THR A 103 -4.79 -25.90 2.95
CA THR A 103 -5.38 -26.07 1.62
C THR A 103 -6.52 -27.09 1.62
N GLN A 104 -6.29 -28.24 2.25
CA GLN A 104 -7.28 -29.31 2.38
C GLN A 104 -8.46 -28.84 3.25
N PHE A 105 -8.17 -28.23 4.40
CA PHE A 105 -9.20 -27.68 5.28
C PHE A 105 -10.11 -26.66 4.57
N ILE A 106 -9.53 -25.75 3.79
CA ILE A 106 -10.30 -24.76 3.03
C ILE A 106 -11.13 -25.43 1.94
N ALA A 107 -10.58 -26.42 1.22
CA ALA A 107 -11.33 -27.15 0.19
C ALA A 107 -12.57 -27.82 0.78
N ASP A 108 -12.41 -28.49 1.92
CA ASP A 108 -13.47 -29.28 2.56
C ASP A 108 -14.52 -28.40 3.27
N ASN A 109 -14.13 -27.22 3.76
CA ASN A 109 -14.98 -26.37 4.60
C ASN A 109 -15.34 -25.03 3.94
N LYS A 110 -15.06 -24.85 2.65
CA LYS A 110 -15.19 -23.55 1.95
C LYS A 110 -16.54 -22.87 2.19
N THR A 111 -17.63 -23.59 1.95
CA THR A 111 -18.99 -23.06 2.07
C THR A 111 -19.30 -22.64 3.50
N LYS A 112 -19.01 -23.53 4.46
CA LYS A 112 -19.20 -23.27 5.90
C LYS A 112 -18.39 -22.06 6.38
N LEU A 113 -17.14 -21.92 5.94
CA LEU A 113 -16.28 -20.80 6.31
C LEU A 113 -16.83 -19.46 5.79
N VAL A 114 -17.29 -19.43 4.53
CA VAL A 114 -17.87 -18.23 3.93
C VAL A 114 -19.16 -17.83 4.67
N ASP A 115 -20.03 -18.79 4.95
CA ASP A 115 -21.30 -18.54 5.66
C ASP A 115 -21.07 -18.12 7.11
N ALA A 116 -20.08 -18.70 7.79
CA ALA A 116 -19.74 -18.30 9.16
C ALA A 116 -19.14 -16.89 9.20
N HIS A 117 -18.25 -16.55 8.28
CA HIS A 117 -17.63 -15.23 8.23
C HIS A 117 -18.60 -14.11 7.79
N SER A 118 -19.57 -14.42 6.94
CA SER A 118 -20.59 -13.45 6.53
C SER A 118 -21.47 -13.01 7.70
N LYS A 119 -21.74 -13.94 8.64
CA LYS A 119 -22.50 -13.69 9.87
C LYS A 119 -21.72 -12.92 10.94
N LEU A 120 -20.40 -12.85 10.85
CA LEU A 120 -19.58 -12.10 11.80
C LEU A 120 -19.81 -10.59 11.68
N THR A 121 -20.00 -9.97 12.85
CA THR A 121 -20.06 -8.52 13.01
C THR A 121 -18.70 -7.87 12.76
N PHE A 122 -18.71 -6.56 12.57
CA PHE A 122 -17.47 -5.79 12.40
C PHE A 122 -16.56 -5.86 13.64
N ALA A 123 -17.15 -5.86 14.84
CA ALA A 123 -16.39 -5.96 16.09
C ALA A 123 -15.65 -7.31 16.19
N GLU A 124 -16.33 -8.42 15.89
CA GLU A 124 -15.72 -9.76 15.92
C GLU A 124 -14.63 -9.90 14.86
N LYS A 125 -14.84 -9.37 13.66
CA LYS A 125 -13.80 -9.31 12.61
C LYS A 125 -12.56 -8.56 13.06
N ARG A 126 -12.71 -7.48 13.84
CA ARG A 126 -11.59 -6.75 14.44
C ARG A 126 -10.86 -7.57 15.50
N VAL A 127 -11.57 -8.36 16.31
CA VAL A 127 -10.93 -9.25 17.29
C VAL A 127 -9.99 -10.25 16.61
N TYR A 128 -10.44 -10.90 15.53
CA TYR A 128 -9.58 -11.80 14.76
C TYR A 128 -8.35 -11.07 14.19
N ASN A 129 -8.51 -9.84 13.69
CA ASN A 129 -7.38 -9.05 13.21
C ASN A 129 -6.36 -8.74 14.30
N MET A 130 -6.81 -8.40 15.51
CA MET A 130 -5.93 -8.09 16.64
C MET A 130 -5.14 -9.33 17.08
N GLN A 131 -5.79 -10.49 17.17
CA GLN A 131 -5.10 -11.74 17.55
C GLN A 131 -3.96 -12.10 16.58
N VAL A 132 -4.10 -11.81 15.28
CA VAL A 132 -3.02 -12.02 14.30
C VAL A 132 -1.92 -10.98 14.41
N LEU A 133 -2.22 -9.77 14.88
CA LEU A 133 -1.20 -8.75 15.16
C LEU A 133 -0.42 -9.08 16.43
N GLU A 134 -1.07 -9.62 17.46
CA GLU A 134 -0.44 -10.05 18.72
C GLU A 134 0.44 -11.29 18.56
N ALA A 135 0.13 -12.16 17.60
CA ALA A 135 0.89 -13.38 17.31
C ALA A 135 2.08 -13.18 16.34
N ARG A 136 2.36 -11.94 15.91
CA ARG A 136 3.51 -11.57 15.06
C ARG A 136 4.71 -11.16 15.90
#